data_AF-A0A2V7REP8-F1
#
_entry.id   AF-A0A2V7REP8-F1
#
_cell.length_a   1.000
_cell.length_b   1.000
_cell.length_c   1.000
_cell.angle_alpha   90.00
_cell.angle_beta   90.00
_cell.angle_gamma   90.00
#
_symmetry.space_group_name_H-M   'P 1'
#
loop_
_entity.id
_entity.type
_entity.pdbx_description
1 polymer ?
#
loop_
_entity_poly.entity_id
_entity_poly.type
_entity_poly.pdbx_seq_one_letter_code
_entity_poly.pdbx_strand_id
1 'polypeptide(L)' 'GGDHVFLIAPDAAGKTRVHDQPVQSGTMVGDEILILSGLTAGQRVATSGSFKLREGELVAVAGDSLR' A
#
# COMPACT_ATOMS: atom_id res chain seq x y z
N GLY A 1 -7.97 12.40 11.21
CA GLY A 1 -7.46 11.62 10.08
C GLY A 1 -5.97 11.53 10.26
N GLY A 2 -5.45 10.31 10.26
CA GLY A 2 -4.00 10.06 10.28
C GLY A 2 -3.52 9.64 8.90
N ASP A 3 -2.21 9.60 8.73
CA ASP A 3 -1.61 9.14 7.48
C ASP A 3 -1.81 7.63 7.33
N HIS A 4 -2.09 7.22 6.10
CA HIS A 4 -2.18 5.82 5.75
C HIS A 4 -1.59 5.62 4.37
N VAL A 5 -1.22 4.37 4.11
CA VAL A 5 -0.89 3.88 2.79
C VAL A 5 -1.78 2.69 2.46
N PHE A 6 -1.83 2.33 1.19
CA PHE A 6 -2.54 1.15 0.73
C PHE A 6 -1.58 -0.03 0.63
N LEU A 7 -1.71 -1.00 1.53
CA LEU A 7 -1.00 -2.26 1.52
C LEU A 7 -1.65 -3.23 0.51
N ILE A 8 -0.83 -3.95 -0.25
CA ILE A 8 -1.28 -4.90 -1.26
C ILE A 8 -0.90 -6.31 -0.80
N ALA A 9 -1.89 -7.12 -0.45
CA ALA A 9 -1.68 -8.46 0.10
C ALA A 9 -2.77 -9.44 -0.39
N PRO A 10 -2.47 -10.75 -0.46
CA PRO A 10 -3.49 -11.75 -0.73
C PRO A 10 -4.45 -11.88 0.46
N ASP A 11 -5.75 -12.01 0.19
CA ASP A 11 -6.73 -12.44 1.17
C ASP A 11 -6.62 -13.94 1.47
N ALA A 12 -7.46 -14.44 2.38
CA ALA A 12 -7.51 -15.86 2.75
C ALA A 12 -7.85 -16.79 1.56
N ALA A 13 -8.43 -16.27 0.49
CA ALA A 13 -8.71 -16.99 -0.75
C ALA A 13 -7.59 -16.84 -1.80
N GLY A 14 -6.47 -16.19 -1.45
CA GLY A 14 -5.33 -15.96 -2.33
C GLY A 14 -5.52 -14.82 -3.33
N LYS A 15 -6.63 -14.06 -3.25
CA LYS A 15 -6.88 -12.95 -4.16
C LYS A 15 -6.19 -11.69 -3.65
N THR A 16 -5.52 -10.95 -4.53
CA THR A 16 -4.86 -9.71 -4.15
C THR A 16 -5.89 -8.64 -3.79
N ARG A 17 -5.82 -8.17 -2.54
CA ARG A 17 -6.65 -7.11 -1.99
C ARG A 17 -5.78 -5.92 -1.58
N VAL A 18 -6.43 -4.78 -1.52
CA VAL A 18 -5.87 -3.60 -0.90
C VAL A 18 -6.36 -3.48 0.55
N HIS A 19 -5.49 -2.99 1.43
CA HIS A 19 -5.79 -2.71 2.82
C HIS A 19 -5.25 -1.33 3.24
N ASP A 20 -6.05 -0.58 3.99
CA ASP A 20 -5.65 0.62 4.68
C ASP A 20 -4.65 0.25 5.78
N GLN A 21 -3.44 0.77 5.65
CA GLN A 21 -2.39 0.60 6.63
C GLN A 21 -2.06 1.97 7.23
N PRO A 22 -2.51 2.24 8.48
CA PRO A 22 -2.09 3.43 9.20
C PRO A 22 -0.58 3.46 9.34
N VAL A 23 0.01 4.63 9.13
CA VAL A 23 1.45 4.86 9.27
C VAL A 23 1.69 6.14 10.05
N GLN A 24 2.89 6.24 10.62
CA GLN A 24 3.41 7.51 11.11
C GLN A 24 4.34 8.07 10.04
N SER A 25 3.92 9.15 9.38
CA SER A 25 4.80 9.88 8.48
C SER A 25 5.72 10.84 9.24
N GLY A 26 6.88 11.13 8.67
CA GLY A 26 7.82 12.13 9.12
C GLY A 26 7.93 13.29 8.13
N THR A 27 9.10 13.91 8.11
CA THR A 27 9.39 15.01 7.18
C THR A 27 9.43 14.53 5.72
N MET A 28 9.07 15.41 4.80
CA MET A 28 9.26 15.23 3.36
C MET A 28 10.71 15.60 2.97
N VAL A 29 11.33 14.76 2.16
CA VAL A 29 12.69 14.96 1.63
C VAL A 29 12.61 14.91 0.10
N GLY A 30 12.62 16.08 -0.55
CA GLY A 30 12.34 16.17 -1.98
C GLY A 30 10.90 15.74 -2.26
N ASP A 31 10.73 14.72 -3.09
CA ASP A 31 9.42 14.16 -3.47
C ASP A 31 9.04 12.91 -2.64
N GLU A 32 9.88 12.55 -1.66
CA GLU A 32 9.69 11.39 -0.81
C GLU A 32 9.20 11.80 0.59
N ILE A 33 8.36 10.97 1.20
CA ILE A 33 7.94 11.13 2.59
C ILE A 33 8.54 10.03 3.46
N LEU A 34 9.14 10.40 4.60
CA LEU A 34 9.67 9.42 5.54
C LEU A 34 8.51 8.67 6.21
N ILE A 35 8.58 7.34 6.25
CA ILE A 35 7.70 6.51 7.08
C ILE A 35 8.48 6.08 8.33
N LEU A 36 8.05 6.57 9.49
CA LEU A 36 8.71 6.31 10.78
C LEU A 36 8.23 5.01 11.42
N SER A 37 6.95 4.66 11.24
CA SER A 37 6.36 3.42 11.76
C SER A 37 5.09 3.05 11.00
N GLY A 38 4.59 1.82 11.22
CA GLY A 38 3.36 1.30 10.61
C GLY A 38 3.57 0.39 9.39
N LEU A 39 4.82 0.14 9.01
CA LEU A 39 5.18 -0.84 7.98
C LEU A 39 6.30 -1.77 8.46
N THR A 40 6.31 -2.98 7.92
CA THR A 40 7.37 -3.99 8.08
C THR A 40 8.04 -4.24 6.73
N ALA A 41 9.34 -4.51 6.74
CA ALA A 41 10.07 -4.85 5.52
C ALA A 41 9.43 -6.04 4.78
N GLY A 42 9.35 -5.94 3.45
CA GLY A 42 8.71 -6.94 2.58
C GLY A 42 7.22 -6.69 2.32
N GLN A 43 6.58 -5.77 3.07
CA GLN A 43 5.23 -5.34 2.75
C GLN A 43 5.20 -4.52 1.45
N ARG A 44 4.23 -4.83 0.60
CA ARG A 44 4.02 -4.12 -0.67
C ARG A 44 3.00 -3.00 -0.47
N VAL A 45 3.34 -1.81 -0.96
CA VAL A 45 2.50 -0.61 -0.87
C VAL A 45 2.21 -0.08 -2.27
N ALA A 46 1.01 0.42 -2.51
CA ALA A 46 0.67 1.11 -3.74
C ALA A 46 1.33 2.49 -3.79
N THR A 47 2.27 2.69 -4.72
CA THR A 47 2.95 3.98 -4.95
C THR A 47 2.34 4.77 -6.12
N SER A 48 1.45 4.15 -6.90
CA SER A 48 0.70 4.80 -7.98
C SER A 48 -0.73 4.26 -8.04
N GLY A 49 -1.66 5.08 -8.55
CA GLY A 49 -3.08 4.72 -8.66
C GLY A 49 -3.85 4.64 -7.32
N SER A 50 -3.21 4.94 -6.19
CA SER A 50 -3.77 4.88 -4.83
C SER A 50 -5.05 5.70 -4.68
N PHE A 51 -5.18 6.83 -5.37
CA PHE A 51 -6.37 7.69 -5.32
C PHE A 51 -7.68 7.01 -5.78
N LYS A 52 -7.60 5.83 -6.43
CA LYS A 52 -8.77 5.04 -6.85
C LYS A 52 -9.13 3.91 -5.90
N LEU A 53 -8.22 3.56 -4.98
CA LEU A 53 -8.34 2.37 -4.13
C LEU A 53 -9.25 2.63 -2.92
N ARG A 54 -9.86 1.55 -2.44
CA ARG A 54 -10.69 1.50 -1.22
C ARG A 54 -10.42 0.20 -0.48
N GLU A 55 -10.50 0.21 0.84
CA GLU A 55 -10.35 -1.00 1.69
C GLU A 55 -11.03 -2.24 1.10
N GLY A 56 -10.29 -3.35 1.01
CA GLY A 56 -10.79 -4.65 0.57
C GLY A 56 -11.08 -4.76 -0.94
N GLU A 57 -10.81 -3.73 -1.75
CA GLU A 57 -10.99 -3.79 -3.19
C GLU A 57 -10.10 -4.86 -3.82
N LEU A 58 -10.64 -5.59 -4.80
CA LEU A 58 -9.88 -6.56 -5.59
C LEU A 58 -9.00 -5.78 -6.57
N VAL A 59 -7.70 -6.05 -6.55
CA VAL A 59 -6.74 -5.31 -7.38
C VAL A 59 -5.94 -6.25 -8.26
N ALA A 60 -5.63 -5.78 -9.46
CA ALA A 60 -4.62 -6.38 -10.30
C ALA A 60 -3.36 -5.51 -10.24
N VAL A 61 -2.22 -6.14 -10.03
CA VAL A 61 -0.94 -5.45 -10.04
C VAL A 61 -0.41 -5.42 -11.47
N ALA A 62 -0.25 -4.22 -12.02
CA ALA A 62 0.38 -4.04 -13.32
C ALA A 62 1.81 -4.62 -13.34
N GLY A 63 2.10 -5.48 -14.31
CA GLY A 63 3.42 -6.10 -14.48
C GLY A 63 3.64 -7.42 -13.72
N ASP A 64 2.75 -7.83 -12.81
CA ASP A 64 2.83 -9.16 -12.17
C ASP A 64 2.39 -10.30 -13.11
N SER A 65 1.80 -9.98 -14.27
CA SER A 65 1.37 -10.94 -15.31
C SER A 65 2.52 -11.65 -16.05
N LEU A 66 3.78 -11.48 -15.62
CA LEU A 66 4.98 -12.02 -16.26
C LEU A 66 5.69 -13.11 -15.43
N ARG A 67 4.97 -13.84 -14.56
CA ARG A 67 5.53 -15.03 -13.87
C ARG A 67 4.76 -16.29 -14.20
#